data_AF-A0A497I8Y0-F1
#
_entry.id   AF-A0A497I8Y0-F1
#
_cell.length_a   1.000
_cell.length_b   1.000
_cell.length_c   1.000
_cell.angle_alpha   90.00
_cell.angle_beta   90.00
_cell.angle_gamma   90.00
#
_symmetry.space_group_name_H-M   'P 1'
#
loop_
_entity.id
_entity.type
_entity.pdbx_description
1 polymer ?
#
loop_
_entity_poly.entity_id
_entity_poly.type
_entity_poly.pdbx_seq_one_letter_code
_entity_poly.pdbx_strand_id
1 'polypeptide(L)'
;MDRKQKGLIAGMFVLFLAGSSSAEILNQCKNITQAGTYVLESDLEIHPSSINEVCFRVKAADVWIDCQGHAIYYPPGIGKPAWKWKGIAVHVLNAKRVGVRNCRFGYLSQGIAAYESDYGVYVSNSYLTRLDFTSKNSDYITLASSLFKTIQFHHSHNARVSDMRGFGNSWFKSLDSDGHAANSYVKKVKIGNSSWTLENVFFEEYEEW
;
A
#
# COMPACT_ATOMS: atom_id res chain seq x y z
N MET A 1 -32.61 -53.27 14.79
CA MET A 1 -31.78 -52.27 14.08
C MET A 1 -31.96 -52.59 12.60
N ASP A 2 -32.64 -51.79 11.77
CA ASP A 2 -32.36 -50.38 11.47
C ASP A 2 -33.61 -49.56 11.11
N ARG A 3 -33.68 -48.35 11.68
CA ARG A 3 -34.62 -47.29 11.29
C ARG A 3 -34.07 -46.57 10.04
N LYS A 4 -34.80 -46.65 8.92
CA LYS A 4 -34.59 -45.74 7.78
C LYS A 4 -34.97 -44.31 8.19
N GLN A 5 -33.97 -43.50 8.52
CA GLN A 5 -34.15 -42.08 8.80
C GLN A 5 -34.16 -41.31 7.48
N LYS A 6 -35.37 -40.87 7.09
CA LYS A 6 -35.60 -39.87 6.05
C LYS A 6 -35.03 -38.54 6.55
N GLY A 7 -34.02 -38.00 5.87
CA GLY A 7 -33.50 -36.66 6.10
C GLY A 7 -33.66 -35.81 4.85
N LEU A 8 -34.71 -35.01 4.80
CA LEU A 8 -34.86 -33.93 3.82
C LEU A 8 -33.79 -32.87 4.14
N ILE A 9 -32.75 -32.75 3.30
CA ILE A 9 -31.86 -31.60 3.36
C ILE A 9 -32.58 -30.46 2.65
N ALA A 10 -33.25 -29.62 3.42
CA ALA A 10 -33.69 -28.31 2.95
C ALA A 10 -32.43 -27.49 2.62
N GLY A 11 -32.13 -27.38 1.33
CA GLY A 11 -31.05 -26.55 0.83
C GLY A 11 -31.34 -25.09 1.11
N MET A 12 -30.75 -24.57 2.18
CA MET A 12 -30.66 -23.13 2.44
C MET A 12 -29.72 -22.55 1.37
N PHE A 13 -30.28 -22.13 0.24
CA PHE A 13 -29.58 -21.34 -0.77
C PHE A 13 -29.26 -19.98 -0.13
N VAL A 14 -28.07 -19.85 0.46
CA VAL A 14 -27.50 -18.55 0.76
C VAL A 14 -27.19 -17.92 -0.60
N LEU A 15 -28.11 -17.06 -1.07
CA LEU A 15 -27.81 -16.14 -2.16
C LEU A 15 -26.66 -15.25 -1.68
N PHE A 16 -25.43 -15.61 -2.04
CA PHE A 16 -24.37 -14.63 -2.13
C PHE A 16 -24.78 -13.68 -3.26
N LEU A 17 -25.39 -12.56 -2.89
CA LEU A 17 -25.43 -11.39 -3.76
C LEU A 17 -23.97 -10.99 -3.99
N ALA A 18 -23.38 -11.55 -5.05
CA ALA A 18 -22.20 -10.97 -5.67
C ALA A 18 -22.65 -9.61 -6.21
N GLY A 19 -22.63 -8.61 -5.33
CA GLY A 19 -22.78 -7.23 -5.73
C GLY A 19 -21.73 -7.01 -6.81
N SER A 20 -22.19 -6.82 -8.05
CA SER A 20 -21.34 -6.32 -9.12
C SER A 20 -21.00 -4.90 -8.75
N SER A 21 -20.00 -4.71 -7.89
CA SER A 21 -19.48 -3.39 -7.60
C SER A 21 -18.72 -2.94 -8.83
N SER A 22 -19.40 -2.19 -9.69
CA SER A 22 -18.72 -1.37 -10.67
C SER A 22 -17.68 -0.53 -9.92
N ALA A 23 -16.45 -0.50 -10.42
CA ALA A 23 -15.40 0.28 -9.78
C ALA A 23 -15.84 1.75 -9.69
N GLU A 24 -15.63 2.39 -8.55
CA GLU A 24 -15.92 3.81 -8.38
C GLU A 24 -14.78 4.65 -8.95
N ILE A 25 -15.09 5.64 -9.78
CA ILE A 25 -14.10 6.57 -10.33
C ILE A 25 -13.71 7.59 -9.26
N LEU A 26 -12.40 7.67 -8.97
CA LEU A 26 -11.79 8.67 -8.10
C LEU A 26 -11.31 9.86 -8.93
N ASN A 27 -12.14 10.90 -9.01
CA ASN A 27 -11.79 12.18 -9.65
C ASN A 27 -11.41 13.29 -8.66
N GLN A 28 -11.42 12.99 -7.35
CA GLN A 28 -11.03 13.90 -6.29
C GLN A 28 -10.56 13.14 -5.05
N CYS A 29 -9.71 13.79 -4.24
CA CYS A 29 -9.29 13.28 -2.95
C CYS A 29 -10.46 13.15 -1.98
N LYS A 30 -10.58 12.02 -1.28
CA LYS A 30 -11.70 11.74 -0.35
C LYS A 30 -11.36 10.73 0.74
N ASN A 31 -12.25 10.62 1.73
CA ASN A 31 -12.28 9.45 2.61
C ASN A 31 -12.94 8.27 1.89
N ILE A 32 -12.32 7.11 1.96
CA ILE A 32 -12.86 5.84 1.46
C ILE A 32 -13.35 5.05 2.67
N THR A 33 -14.66 5.05 2.86
CA THR A 33 -15.34 4.44 4.02
C THR A 33 -16.25 3.27 3.63
N GLN A 34 -16.22 2.85 2.37
CA GLN A 34 -16.95 1.70 1.86
C GLN A 34 -15.96 0.72 1.23
N ALA A 35 -16.26 -0.58 1.34
CA ALA A 35 -15.54 -1.62 0.63
C ALA A 35 -15.80 -1.49 -0.88
N GLY A 36 -14.83 -1.84 -1.71
CA GLY A 36 -14.99 -1.80 -3.15
C GLY A 36 -13.71 -1.60 -3.93
N THR A 37 -13.85 -1.59 -5.25
CA THR A 37 -12.78 -1.22 -6.17
C THR A 37 -12.94 0.22 -6.58
N TYR A 38 -11.84 0.94 -6.63
CA TYR A 38 -11.75 2.35 -6.96
C TYR A 38 -10.71 2.53 -8.06
N VAL A 39 -11.02 3.33 -9.08
CA VAL A 39 -10.14 3.54 -10.23
C VAL A 39 -9.84 5.02 -10.44
N LEU A 40 -8.64 5.34 -10.94
CA LEU A 40 -8.37 6.66 -11.51
C LEU A 40 -8.48 6.57 -13.03
N GLU A 41 -9.19 7.51 -13.64
CA GLU A 41 -9.25 7.68 -15.10
C GLU A 41 -8.42 8.88 -15.60
N SER A 42 -7.88 9.66 -14.67
CA SER A 42 -7.00 10.79 -14.95
C SER A 42 -6.01 10.97 -13.80
N ASP A 43 -4.95 11.73 -14.06
CA ASP A 43 -4.07 12.18 -12.97
C ASP A 43 -4.87 13.05 -11.99
N LEU A 44 -4.54 12.96 -10.70
CA LEU A 44 -5.22 13.60 -9.58
C LEU A 44 -4.26 14.48 -8.79
N GLU A 45 -4.59 15.76 -8.73
CA GLU A 45 -3.85 16.76 -7.96
C GLU A 45 -4.34 16.81 -6.50
N ILE A 46 -3.41 16.73 -5.55
CA ILE A 46 -3.68 16.98 -4.13
C ILE A 46 -3.70 18.49 -3.92
N HIS A 47 -4.89 19.05 -3.70
CA HIS A 47 -4.99 20.44 -3.32
C HIS A 47 -4.55 20.66 -1.87
N PRO A 48 -3.96 21.83 -1.53
CA PRO A 48 -3.58 22.16 -0.15
C PRO A 48 -4.76 22.15 0.85
N SER A 49 -5.99 22.24 0.36
CA SER A 49 -7.23 22.14 1.14
C SER A 49 -7.73 20.70 1.33
N SER A 50 -7.10 19.70 0.69
CA SER A 50 -7.44 18.30 0.87
C SER A 50 -7.17 17.91 2.33
N ILE A 51 -8.16 17.26 2.96
CA ILE A 51 -8.21 16.79 4.35
C ILE A 51 -6.83 16.41 4.94
N ASN A 52 -6.18 17.38 5.60
CA ASN A 52 -4.88 17.27 6.26
C ASN A 52 -3.73 16.84 5.32
N GLU A 53 -3.72 17.34 4.08
CA GLU A 53 -2.71 17.01 3.06
C GLU A 53 -2.73 15.52 2.64
N VAL A 54 -3.76 14.76 3.03
CA VAL A 54 -3.98 13.38 2.59
C VAL A 54 -4.96 13.36 1.43
N CYS A 55 -4.66 12.62 0.36
CA CYS A 55 -5.60 12.47 -0.74
C CYS A 55 -6.67 11.42 -0.45
N PHE A 56 -6.28 10.15 -0.34
CA PHE A 56 -7.19 9.05 -0.02
C PHE A 56 -6.96 8.56 1.39
N ARG A 57 -7.95 8.78 2.26
CA ARG A 57 -7.94 8.20 3.61
C ARG A 57 -8.82 6.97 3.65
N VAL A 58 -8.20 5.80 3.65
CA VAL A 58 -8.89 4.50 3.61
C VAL A 58 -9.17 4.05 5.03
N LYS A 59 -10.46 3.93 5.36
CA LYS A 59 -10.98 3.49 6.67
C LYS A 59 -11.86 2.25 6.58
N ALA A 60 -12.17 1.80 5.37
CA ALA A 60 -12.91 0.57 5.13
C ALA A 60 -11.97 -0.60 4.84
N ALA A 61 -12.45 -1.80 5.19
CA ALA A 61 -11.84 -3.04 4.75
C ALA A 61 -12.18 -3.35 3.28
N ASP A 62 -11.43 -4.25 2.66
CA ASP A 62 -11.73 -4.78 1.31
C ASP A 62 -11.76 -3.67 0.24
N VAL A 63 -10.71 -2.85 0.23
CA VAL A 63 -10.57 -1.70 -0.67
C VAL A 63 -9.44 -1.97 -1.66
N TRP A 64 -9.73 -1.81 -2.95
CA TRP A 64 -8.74 -1.87 -4.02
C TRP A 64 -8.70 -0.56 -4.78
N ILE A 65 -7.58 0.16 -4.67
CA ILE A 65 -7.32 1.37 -5.47
C ILE A 65 -6.41 0.97 -6.63
N ASP A 66 -6.92 1.11 -7.85
CA ASP A 66 -6.19 0.86 -9.09
C ASP A 66 -6.06 2.18 -9.85
N CYS A 67 -4.86 2.77 -9.86
CA CYS A 67 -4.70 4.04 -10.54
C CYS A 67 -4.63 3.90 -12.07
N GLN A 68 -4.61 2.68 -12.62
CA GLN A 68 -4.54 2.44 -14.07
C GLN A 68 -3.38 3.16 -14.78
N GLY A 69 -2.28 3.39 -14.07
CA GLY A 69 -1.13 4.13 -14.55
C GLY A 69 -1.19 5.64 -14.28
N HIS A 70 -2.29 6.19 -13.80
CA HIS A 70 -2.43 7.61 -13.48
C HIS A 70 -1.68 8.02 -12.20
N ALA A 71 -1.39 9.31 -12.11
CA ALA A 71 -0.63 9.91 -11.03
C ALA A 71 -1.51 10.53 -9.95
N ILE A 72 -1.15 10.35 -8.69
CA ILE A 72 -1.61 11.17 -7.57
C ILE A 72 -0.43 12.05 -7.15
N TYR A 73 -0.58 13.36 -7.26
CA TYR A 73 0.57 14.24 -7.07
C TYR A 73 0.21 15.53 -6.33
N TYR A 74 1.15 16.03 -5.55
CA TYR A 74 1.05 17.40 -5.04
C TYR A 74 1.57 18.35 -6.12
N PRO A 75 0.91 19.49 -6.42
CA PRO A 75 1.41 20.40 -7.43
C PRO A 75 2.81 20.92 -7.03
N PRO A 76 3.81 20.87 -7.93
CA PRO A 76 5.13 21.39 -7.62
C PRO A 76 5.02 22.90 -7.35
N GLY A 77 5.19 23.30 -6.10
CA GLY A 77 5.32 24.73 -5.77
C GLY A 77 6.57 25.27 -6.46
N ILE A 78 6.42 26.21 -7.38
CA ILE A 78 7.53 26.90 -8.03
C ILE A 78 8.52 27.38 -6.94
N GLY A 79 9.77 26.92 -7.01
CA GLY A 79 10.84 27.32 -6.07
C GLY A 79 10.83 26.62 -4.70
N LYS A 80 9.97 25.63 -4.44
CA LYS A 80 10.04 24.86 -3.18
C LYS A 80 10.95 23.65 -3.32
N PRO A 81 12.00 23.52 -2.49
CA PRO A 81 12.86 22.35 -2.53
C PRO A 81 12.09 21.10 -2.13
N ALA A 82 12.50 19.97 -2.67
CA ALA A 82 11.74 18.74 -2.67
C ALA A 82 11.50 18.09 -1.28
N TRP A 83 12.11 18.62 -0.23
CA TRP A 83 11.91 18.23 1.17
C TRP A 83 10.82 19.06 1.88
N LYS A 84 10.30 20.11 1.24
CA LYS A 84 9.11 20.87 1.70
C LYS A 84 7.81 20.36 1.11
N TRP A 85 7.88 19.30 0.29
CA TRP A 85 6.70 18.69 -0.28
C TRP A 85 5.90 18.04 0.82
N LYS A 86 4.59 18.26 0.77
CA LYS A 86 3.68 17.83 1.80
C LYS A 86 2.66 16.88 1.20
N GLY A 87 2.17 16.00 2.05
CA GLY A 87 1.01 15.19 1.75
C GLY A 87 1.30 13.72 1.50
N ILE A 88 0.22 12.97 1.65
CA ILE A 88 0.16 11.51 1.61
C ILE A 88 -0.87 11.15 0.55
N ALA A 89 -0.49 10.40 -0.50
CA ALA A 89 -1.47 10.00 -1.51
C ALA A 89 -2.48 9.01 -0.96
N VAL A 90 -2.03 7.95 -0.28
CA VAL A 90 -2.90 6.97 0.36
C VAL A 90 -2.53 6.79 1.82
N HIS A 91 -3.46 7.09 2.72
CA HIS A 91 -3.33 6.81 4.14
C HIS A 91 -4.35 5.74 4.55
N VAL A 92 -3.86 4.55 4.83
CA VAL A 92 -4.63 3.43 5.37
C VAL A 92 -4.62 3.53 6.90
N LEU A 93 -5.79 3.63 7.51
CA LEU A 93 -5.93 3.84 8.95
C LEU A 93 -6.94 2.85 9.54
N ASN A 94 -6.47 1.94 10.38
CA ASN A 94 -7.29 0.91 11.03
C ASN A 94 -8.18 0.14 10.03
N ALA A 95 -7.58 -0.27 8.92
CA ALA A 95 -8.26 -0.96 7.83
C ALA A 95 -7.48 -2.22 7.44
N LYS A 96 -8.20 -3.18 6.86
CA LYS A 96 -7.67 -4.51 6.49
C LYS A 96 -7.98 -4.84 5.04
N ARG A 97 -7.07 -5.59 4.39
CA ARG A 97 -7.16 -5.99 2.98
C ARG A 97 -7.34 -4.78 2.07
N VAL A 98 -6.35 -3.90 2.11
CA VAL A 98 -6.27 -2.71 1.28
C VAL A 98 -5.19 -2.89 0.23
N GLY A 99 -5.56 -2.83 -1.03
CA GLY A 99 -4.64 -2.87 -2.16
C GLY A 99 -4.51 -1.52 -2.85
N VAL A 100 -3.29 -1.16 -3.21
CA VAL A 100 -2.96 0.01 -4.03
C VAL A 100 -2.07 -0.44 -5.16
N ARG A 101 -2.50 -0.25 -6.41
CA ARG A 101 -1.76 -0.77 -7.56
C ARG A 101 -1.77 0.15 -8.76
N ASN A 102 -0.79 -0.06 -9.64
CA ASN A 102 -0.66 0.66 -10.92
C ASN A 102 -0.60 2.19 -10.73
N CYS A 103 -0.08 2.66 -9.61
CA CYS A 103 -0.09 4.08 -9.26
C CYS A 103 1.22 4.76 -9.57
N ARG A 104 1.13 5.93 -10.19
CA ARG A 104 2.19 6.93 -10.14
C ARG A 104 1.95 7.79 -8.93
N PHE A 105 3.01 8.14 -8.22
CA PHE A 105 2.91 9.28 -7.33
C PHE A 105 4.02 10.29 -7.58
N GLY A 106 3.78 11.56 -7.24
CA GLY A 106 4.71 12.64 -7.55
C GLY A 106 4.64 13.75 -6.54
N TYR A 107 5.80 14.29 -6.17
CA TYR A 107 5.89 15.51 -5.37
C TYR A 107 5.29 15.41 -3.95
N LEU A 108 5.36 14.24 -3.30
CA LEU A 108 4.75 13.99 -1.99
C LEU A 108 5.79 13.84 -0.88
N SER A 109 5.34 14.00 0.37
CA SER A 109 6.11 13.54 1.54
C SER A 109 6.04 12.02 1.72
N GLN A 110 4.91 11.40 1.38
CA GLN A 110 4.73 9.96 1.42
C GLN A 110 3.81 9.54 0.28
N GLY A 111 4.13 8.43 -0.40
CA GLY A 111 3.18 7.84 -1.34
C GLY A 111 2.08 7.12 -0.57
N ILE A 112 2.48 6.23 0.35
CA ILE A 112 1.56 5.39 1.11
C ILE A 112 1.98 5.36 2.58
N ALA A 113 1.02 5.61 3.46
CA ALA A 113 1.14 5.45 4.90
C ALA A 113 0.11 4.42 5.39
N ALA A 114 0.55 3.42 6.14
CA ALA A 114 -0.31 2.38 6.71
C ALA A 114 -0.16 2.33 8.23
N TYR A 115 -1.18 2.77 8.96
CA TYR A 115 -1.15 2.84 10.42
C TYR A 115 -2.22 1.95 11.03
N GLU A 116 -1.84 1.19 12.05
CA GLU A 116 -2.74 0.32 12.83
C GLU A 116 -3.53 -0.64 11.94
N SER A 117 -2.92 -1.10 10.84
CA SER A 117 -3.59 -1.87 9.81
C SER A 117 -3.24 -3.34 9.96
N ASP A 118 -4.16 -4.08 10.58
CA ASP A 118 -4.05 -5.54 10.72
C ASP A 118 -4.51 -6.24 9.45
N TYR A 119 -3.73 -7.20 8.96
CA TYR A 119 -4.03 -8.01 7.77
C TYR A 119 -4.14 -7.21 6.46
N GLY A 120 -2.99 -6.92 5.85
CA GLY A 120 -2.90 -6.83 4.40
C GLY A 120 -2.96 -5.43 3.83
N VAL A 121 -1.80 -4.75 3.76
CA VAL A 121 -1.58 -3.65 2.81
C VAL A 121 -0.75 -4.19 1.65
N TYR A 122 -1.35 -4.18 0.45
CA TYR A 122 -0.74 -4.70 -0.77
C TYR A 122 -0.41 -3.54 -1.70
N VAL A 123 0.86 -3.30 -1.96
CA VAL A 123 1.31 -2.27 -2.92
C VAL A 123 2.02 -2.96 -4.07
N SER A 124 1.53 -2.76 -5.29
CA SER A 124 2.15 -3.37 -6.47
C SER A 124 2.19 -2.47 -7.69
N ASN A 125 3.16 -2.70 -8.57
CA ASN A 125 3.32 -2.00 -9.86
C ASN A 125 3.19 -0.48 -9.72
N SER A 126 3.77 0.08 -8.66
CA SER A 126 3.63 1.49 -8.33
C SER A 126 4.99 2.15 -8.35
N TYR A 127 5.07 3.34 -8.94
CA TYR A 127 6.34 4.02 -9.15
C TYR A 127 6.22 5.50 -8.83
N LEU A 128 7.36 6.03 -8.41
CA LEU A 128 7.44 7.36 -7.85
C LEU A 128 8.79 7.93 -8.20
N THR A 129 8.85 9.25 -8.31
CA THR A 129 10.13 9.96 -8.17
C THR A 129 10.69 9.84 -6.73
N ARG A 130 9.83 9.56 -5.72
CA ARG A 130 10.18 9.26 -4.30
C ARG A 130 9.12 8.42 -3.54
N LEU A 131 9.06 7.09 -3.68
CA LEU A 131 8.15 6.28 -2.84
C LEU A 131 8.75 6.18 -1.46
N ASP A 132 8.16 6.93 -0.55
CA ASP A 132 8.26 6.68 0.86
C ASP A 132 7.02 5.86 1.24
N PHE A 133 7.25 4.59 1.57
CA PHE A 133 6.27 3.72 2.20
C PHE A 133 6.56 3.70 3.70
N THR A 134 5.58 4.10 4.51
CA THR A 134 5.67 4.00 5.96
C THR A 134 4.57 3.10 6.48
N SER A 135 4.96 2.12 7.29
CA SER A 135 4.04 1.34 8.08
C SER A 135 4.31 1.53 9.56
N LYS A 136 3.24 1.61 10.35
CA LYS A 136 3.30 1.67 11.81
C LYS A 136 2.29 0.72 12.44
N ASN A 137 2.71 -0.07 13.43
CA ASN A 137 1.84 -0.97 14.20
C ASN A 137 0.92 -1.81 13.29
N SER A 138 1.46 -2.38 12.20
CA SER A 138 0.67 -3.08 11.17
C SER A 138 1.21 -4.47 10.92
N ASP A 139 0.38 -5.38 10.39
CA ASP A 139 0.76 -6.77 10.14
C ASP A 139 0.40 -7.21 8.71
N TYR A 140 1.20 -8.13 8.15
CA TYR A 140 1.07 -8.66 6.79
C TYR A 140 1.10 -7.58 5.70
N ILE A 141 2.26 -6.96 5.50
CA ILE A 141 2.44 -5.96 4.44
C ILE A 141 3.14 -6.60 3.25
N THR A 142 2.65 -6.37 2.04
CA THR A 142 3.29 -6.83 0.81
C THR A 142 3.59 -5.67 -0.11
N LEU A 143 4.86 -5.46 -0.43
CA LEU A 143 5.33 -4.52 -1.44
C LEU A 143 5.95 -5.31 -2.59
N ALA A 144 5.50 -5.07 -3.81
CA ALA A 144 5.95 -5.82 -4.98
C ALA A 144 6.16 -4.92 -6.20
N SER A 145 7.16 -5.22 -7.03
CA SER A 145 7.28 -4.67 -8.39
C SER A 145 7.21 -3.13 -8.45
N SER A 146 7.82 -2.44 -7.48
CA SER A 146 7.64 -0.98 -7.30
C SER A 146 8.97 -0.23 -7.24
N LEU A 147 8.96 1.06 -7.62
CA LEU A 147 10.11 1.96 -7.53
C LEU A 147 10.03 2.79 -6.25
N PHE A 148 11.09 2.79 -5.44
CA PHE A 148 11.08 3.48 -4.16
C PHE A 148 12.33 4.27 -3.82
N LYS A 149 12.14 5.15 -2.83
CA LYS A 149 13.22 5.88 -2.17
C LYS A 149 13.37 5.41 -0.73
N THR A 150 12.28 5.32 0.03
CA THR A 150 12.34 4.91 1.43
C THR A 150 11.26 3.87 1.74
N ILE A 151 11.62 2.81 2.45
CA ILE A 151 10.66 1.91 3.08
C ILE A 151 10.96 1.87 4.57
N GLN A 152 9.94 2.11 5.38
CA GLN A 152 10.04 2.09 6.84
C GLN A 152 8.91 1.27 7.44
N PHE A 153 9.28 0.28 8.24
CA PHE A 153 8.37 -0.46 9.10
C PHE A 153 8.69 -0.11 10.55
N HIS A 154 7.70 0.40 11.27
CA HIS A 154 7.78 0.70 12.70
C HIS A 154 6.80 -0.20 13.44
N HIS A 155 7.29 -1.07 14.31
CA HIS A 155 6.49 -2.00 15.09
C HIS A 155 5.54 -2.83 14.21
N SER A 156 5.98 -3.16 12.99
CA SER A 156 5.17 -3.86 12.00
C SER A 156 5.76 -5.23 11.73
N HIS A 157 4.91 -6.24 11.55
CA HIS A 157 5.33 -7.64 11.43
C HIS A 157 4.94 -8.23 10.06
N ASN A 158 5.59 -9.35 9.71
CA ASN A 158 5.30 -10.14 8.51
C ASN A 158 5.33 -9.32 7.21
N ALA A 159 6.28 -8.39 7.09
CA ALA A 159 6.45 -7.62 5.87
C ALA A 159 7.18 -8.44 4.81
N ARG A 160 6.67 -8.41 3.57
CA ARG A 160 7.23 -9.04 2.39
C ARG A 160 7.49 -7.98 1.33
N VAL A 161 8.73 -7.88 0.87
CA VAL A 161 9.15 -6.90 -0.13
C VAL A 161 9.84 -7.62 -1.26
N SER A 162 9.34 -7.45 -2.50
CA SER A 162 9.79 -8.24 -3.64
C SER A 162 9.87 -7.42 -4.94
N ASP A 163 10.82 -7.77 -5.81
CA ASP A 163 10.93 -7.19 -7.17
C ASP A 163 10.99 -5.65 -7.18
N MET A 164 11.62 -5.07 -6.17
CA MET A 164 11.66 -3.61 -6.00
C MET A 164 12.87 -2.99 -6.71
N ARG A 165 12.75 -1.71 -7.07
CA ARG A 165 13.87 -0.90 -7.56
C ARG A 165 14.05 0.32 -6.66
N GLY A 166 15.29 0.61 -6.28
CA GLY A 166 15.65 1.87 -5.61
C GLY A 166 16.08 2.93 -6.62
N PHE A 167 15.94 4.21 -6.27
CA PHE A 167 16.48 5.33 -7.05
C PHE A 167 17.14 6.39 -6.18
N GLY A 168 18.34 6.84 -6.56
CA GLY A 168 19.14 7.74 -5.73
C GLY A 168 19.41 7.12 -4.36
N ASN A 169 19.74 7.92 -3.33
CA ASN A 169 19.97 7.40 -1.98
C ASN A 169 18.68 6.77 -1.43
N SER A 170 18.60 5.44 -1.53
CA SER A 170 17.44 4.66 -1.12
C SER A 170 17.70 3.99 0.22
N TRP A 171 16.67 3.90 1.04
CA TRP A 171 16.75 3.42 2.41
C TRP A 171 15.69 2.35 2.68
N PHE A 172 16.06 1.31 3.42
CA PHE A 172 15.12 0.37 4.03
C PHE A 172 15.39 0.22 5.53
N LYS A 173 14.35 0.37 6.35
CA LYS A 173 14.40 0.08 7.80
C LYS A 173 13.20 -0.73 8.24
N SER A 174 13.45 -1.73 9.06
CA SER A 174 12.42 -2.53 9.73
C SER A 174 12.68 -2.58 11.25
N LEU A 175 11.71 -2.13 12.04
CA LEU A 175 11.77 -2.11 13.51
C LEU A 175 10.53 -2.80 14.10
N ASP A 176 10.69 -3.56 15.19
CA ASP A 176 9.61 -4.06 16.05
C ASP A 176 9.31 -3.10 17.21
N SER A 177 8.37 -3.46 18.10
CA SER A 177 7.91 -2.63 19.23
C SER A 177 9.01 -2.18 20.20
N ASP A 178 10.11 -2.92 20.26
CA ASP A 178 11.23 -2.66 21.17
C ASP A 178 12.42 -2.02 20.43
N GLY A 179 12.24 -1.67 19.15
CA GLY A 179 13.28 -1.10 18.30
C GLY A 179 14.29 -2.12 17.76
N HIS A 180 13.98 -3.42 17.87
CA HIS A 180 14.77 -4.50 17.30
C HIS A 180 14.29 -4.83 15.88
N ALA A 181 14.97 -5.78 15.21
CA ALA A 181 14.62 -6.15 13.85
C ALA A 181 13.29 -6.91 13.78
N ALA A 182 12.26 -6.29 13.22
CA ALA A 182 11.03 -7.01 12.88
C ALA A 182 11.27 -7.98 11.71
N ASN A 183 10.55 -9.12 11.75
CA ASN A 183 10.57 -10.15 10.69
C ASN A 183 10.09 -9.58 9.35
N SER A 184 11.03 -9.05 8.57
CA SER A 184 10.83 -8.51 7.24
C SER A 184 11.66 -9.28 6.23
N TYR A 185 10.99 -9.78 5.18
CA TYR A 185 11.60 -10.59 4.12
C TYR A 185 11.74 -9.74 2.86
N VAL A 186 12.97 -9.64 2.33
CA VAL A 186 13.26 -8.88 1.11
C VAL A 186 13.83 -9.82 0.02
N LYS A 187 13.24 -9.82 -1.17
CA LYS A 187 13.62 -10.69 -2.30
C LYS A 187 13.75 -9.92 -3.62
N LYS A 188 14.77 -10.23 -4.43
CA LYS A 188 14.97 -9.71 -5.81
C LYS A 188 14.88 -8.18 -5.94
N VAL A 189 15.76 -7.45 -5.26
CA VAL A 189 15.85 -6.00 -5.38
C VAL A 189 16.89 -5.63 -6.43
N LYS A 190 16.51 -4.88 -7.47
CA LYS A 190 17.44 -4.40 -8.51
C LYS A 190 17.90 -2.97 -8.18
N ILE A 191 19.21 -2.80 -8.12
CA ILE A 191 19.88 -1.56 -7.69
C ILE A 191 20.29 -0.76 -8.94
N GLY A 192 19.81 0.48 -9.07
CA GLY A 192 20.41 1.49 -9.96
C GLY A 192 21.64 2.14 -9.31
N ASN A 193 22.28 3.12 -9.96
CA ASN A 193 23.51 3.82 -9.53
C ASN A 193 23.43 4.53 -8.14
N SER A 194 23.22 3.80 -7.05
CA SER A 194 22.96 4.39 -5.74
C SER A 194 23.35 3.49 -4.58
N SER A 195 23.81 4.11 -3.49
CA SER A 195 24.06 3.48 -2.20
C SER A 195 22.74 3.16 -1.48
N TRP A 196 22.73 2.02 -0.79
CA TRP A 196 21.64 1.59 0.07
C TRP A 196 22.09 1.53 1.51
N THR A 197 21.19 1.90 2.41
CA THR A 197 21.31 1.57 3.84
C THR A 197 20.19 0.61 4.18
N LEU A 198 20.57 -0.58 4.61
CA LEU A 198 19.68 -1.64 5.06
C LEU A 198 19.88 -1.79 6.56
N GLU A 199 18.83 -1.53 7.33
CA GLU A 199 18.85 -1.73 8.78
C GLU A 199 17.82 -2.79 9.15
N ASN A 200 18.27 -3.81 9.90
CA ASN A 200 17.41 -4.76 10.58
C ASN A 200 16.52 -5.60 9.63
N VAL A 201 17.13 -6.24 8.62
CA VAL A 201 16.45 -6.98 7.55
C VAL A 201 16.92 -8.41 7.48
N PHE A 202 16.00 -9.37 7.31
CA PHE A 202 16.34 -10.75 6.97
C PHE A 202 16.24 -10.94 5.45
N PHE A 203 17.33 -11.38 4.84
CA PHE A 203 17.35 -11.77 3.42
C PHE A 203 17.14 -13.28 3.32
N GLU A 204 16.20 -13.69 2.48
CA GLU A 204 16.26 -15.02 1.89
C GLU A 204 17.19 -14.92 0.67
N GLU A 205 18.47 -15.24 0.86
CA GLU A 205 19.40 -15.46 -0.25
C GLU A 205 18.85 -16.57 -1.16
N TYR A 206 18.79 -16.32 -2.46
CA TYR A 206 18.78 -17.39 -3.46
C TYR A 206 19.63 -17.00 -4.66
N GLU A 207 20.40 -17.99 -5.10
CA GLU A 207 21.53 -17.96 -6.03
C GLU A 207 21.27 -17.28 -7.37
N GLU A 208 22.35 -16.68 -7.88
CA GLU A 208 22.50 -16.09 -9.21
C GLU A 208 22.17 -17.11 -10.32
N TRP A 209 21.37 -16.67 -11.30
CA TRP A 209 21.37 -17.23 -12.66
C TRP A 209 21.37 -16.08 -13.67
#